data_AF-R7TRQ8-F1
#
_entry.id   AF-R7TRQ8-F1
#
_cell.length_a   1.000
_cell.length_b   1.000
_cell.length_c   1.000
_cell.angle_alpha   90.00
_cell.angle_beta   90.00
_cell.angle_gamma   90.00
#
_symmetry.space_group_name_H-M   'P 1'
#
loop_
_entity.id
_entity.type
_entity.pdbx_description
1 polymer ?
#
loop_
_entity_poly.entity_id
_entity_poly.type
_entity_poly.pdbx_seq_one_letter_code
_entity_poly.pdbx_strand_id
1 'polypeptide(L)'
;MSVCSFGESVKLLHPLHEQFTAQSGGKLLQQFTFDQKKTKVAELLRQVTGVMMKSRQRQQGTVSHPDTSQLLLIVSDGRGLFLEGVDTVKAAVRQAREAKLFVVFVIIDSPTNKDSILDIRVPLFKPGNQLPEIRSYLDSFPFPFYVILRDINSLPHTLSDALRQWFELVTAADA
;
A
#
# COMPACT_ATOMS: atom_id res chain seq x y z
N MET A 1 1.91 11.17 12.27
CA MET A 1 2.18 10.13 11.25
C MET A 1 1.79 8.79 11.86
N SER A 2 1.30 7.82 11.09
CA SER A 2 1.05 6.48 11.61
C SER A 2 1.85 5.45 10.84
N VAL A 3 2.21 4.36 11.53
CA VAL A 3 2.95 3.24 10.96
C VAL A 3 2.23 1.95 11.30
N CYS A 4 2.04 1.10 10.29
CA CYS A 4 1.49 -0.24 10.43
C CYS A 4 2.47 -1.25 9.82
N SER A 5 2.58 -2.43 10.43
CA SER A 5 3.13 -3.61 9.76
C SER A 5 2.02 -4.52 9.27
N PHE A 6 2.32 -5.29 8.23
CA PHE A 6 1.39 -6.26 7.66
C PHE A 6 2.13 -7.48 7.12
N GLY A 7 1.37 -8.58 6.99
CA GLY A 7 1.83 -9.89 6.57
C GLY A 7 0.67 -10.86 6.74
N GLU A 8 0.84 -11.90 7.55
CA GLU A 8 -0.25 -12.77 8.01
C GLU A 8 -1.19 -12.08 9.00
N SER A 9 -0.71 -11.03 9.65
CA SER A 9 -1.44 -10.16 10.56
C SER A 9 -1.11 -8.71 10.27
N VAL A 10 -2.04 -7.81 10.57
CA VAL A 10 -1.85 -6.35 10.50
C VAL A 10 -1.73 -5.81 11.93
N LYS A 11 -0.72 -4.99 12.18
CA LYS A 11 -0.47 -4.37 13.49
C LYS A 11 -0.22 -2.89 13.33
N LEU A 12 -0.99 -2.08 14.06
CA LEU A 12 -0.73 -0.65 14.21
C LEU A 12 0.44 -0.47 15.19
N LEU A 13 1.61 -0.09 14.67
CA LEU A 13 2.83 0.06 15.46
C LEU A 13 2.96 1.47 16.04
N HIS A 14 2.45 2.47 15.33
CA HIS A 14 2.44 3.85 15.77
C HIS A 14 1.13 4.55 15.36
N PRO A 15 0.29 4.97 16.31
CA PRO A 15 -0.98 5.66 16.03
C PRO A 15 -0.80 7.09 15.50
N LEU A 16 -1.77 7.57 14.70
CA LEU A 16 -1.76 8.93 14.10
C LEU A 16 -1.64 10.09 15.11
N HIS A 17 -2.12 9.89 16.33
CA HIS A 17 -2.19 10.92 17.38
C HIS A 17 -0.95 10.95 18.28
N GLU A 18 -0.04 10.00 18.15
CA GLU A 18 1.21 9.97 18.90
C GLU A 18 2.30 10.71 18.10
N GLN A 19 3.21 11.40 18.79
CA GLN A 19 4.35 12.05 18.15
C GLN A 19 5.44 11.02 17.81
N PHE A 20 5.99 11.12 16.60
CA PHE A 20 7.09 10.25 16.18
C PHE A 20 8.43 10.82 16.66
N THR A 21 9.09 10.11 17.57
CA THR A 21 10.40 10.48 18.13
C THR A 21 11.48 9.47 17.73
N ALA A 22 12.75 9.79 17.97
CA ALA A 22 13.86 8.86 17.71
C ALA A 22 13.69 7.54 18.50
N GLN A 23 13.17 7.62 19.73
CA GLN A 23 12.88 6.46 20.58
C GLN A 23 11.72 5.62 20.01
N SER A 24 10.71 6.27 19.42
CA SER A 24 9.62 5.59 18.71
C SER A 24 10.19 4.76 17.55
N GLY A 25 11.15 5.30 16.80
CA GLY A 25 11.83 4.61 15.70
C GLY A 25 12.58 3.35 16.15
N GLY A 26 13.37 3.43 17.22
CA GLY A 26 14.08 2.27 17.77
C GLY A 26 13.16 1.13 18.20
N LYS A 27 12.05 1.45 18.88
CA LYS A 27 11.02 0.47 19.27
C LYS A 27 10.29 -0.13 18.07
N LEU A 28 10.08 0.67 17.02
CA LEU A 28 9.39 0.24 15.82
C LEU A 28 10.21 -0.80 15.04
N LEU A 29 11.51 -0.54 14.86
CA LEU A 29 12.41 -1.46 14.16
C LEU A 29 12.48 -2.84 14.83
N GLN A 30 12.42 -2.90 16.16
CA GLN A 30 12.41 -4.17 16.90
C GLN A 30 11.17 -5.04 16.62
N GLN A 31 10.09 -4.46 16.06
CA GLN A 31 8.85 -5.19 15.75
C GLN A 31 8.83 -5.77 14.33
N PHE A 32 9.78 -5.40 13.47
CA PHE A 32 9.90 -5.94 12.11
C PHE A 32 10.84 -7.13 12.07
N THR A 33 10.29 -8.34 12.26
CA THR A 33 11.07 -9.58 12.18
C THR A 33 11.14 -10.16 10.77
N PHE A 34 10.20 -9.78 9.89
CA PHE A 34 10.07 -10.28 8.51
C PHE A 34 9.84 -11.80 8.38
N ASP A 35 9.34 -12.47 9.43
CA ASP A 35 9.11 -13.93 9.44
C ASP A 35 7.75 -14.38 8.85
N GLN A 36 6.87 -13.44 8.50
CA GLN A 36 5.53 -13.75 8.00
C GLN A 36 5.59 -14.27 6.56
N LYS A 37 4.89 -15.37 6.24
CA LYS A 37 5.00 -16.06 4.95
C LYS A 37 3.87 -15.74 3.97
N LYS A 38 2.87 -14.97 4.42
CA LYS A 38 1.72 -14.55 3.60
C LYS A 38 1.54 -13.05 3.73
N THR A 39 0.86 -12.49 2.73
CA THR A 39 0.53 -11.07 2.67
C THR A 39 -0.97 -10.90 2.61
N LYS A 40 -1.58 -10.41 3.69
CA LYS A 40 -3.00 -10.08 3.76
C LYS A 40 -3.23 -8.59 3.50
N VAL A 41 -3.10 -8.19 2.24
CA VAL A 41 -3.22 -6.79 1.81
C VAL A 41 -4.64 -6.24 1.90
N ALA A 42 -5.66 -7.05 1.66
CA ALA A 42 -7.05 -6.62 1.79
C ALA A 42 -7.40 -6.37 3.27
N GLU A 43 -6.88 -7.19 4.19
CA GLU A 43 -6.97 -6.93 5.64
C GLU A 43 -6.29 -5.61 6.01
N LEU A 44 -5.07 -5.35 5.51
CA LEU A 44 -4.37 -4.07 5.69
C LEU A 44 -5.23 -2.89 5.25
N LEU A 45 -5.76 -2.94 4.02
CA LEU A 45 -6.54 -1.86 3.44
C LEU A 45 -7.81 -1.59 4.25
N ARG A 46 -8.54 -2.63 4.68
CA ARG A 46 -9.74 -2.47 5.52
C ARG A 46 -9.41 -1.81 6.86
N GLN A 47 -8.35 -2.27 7.53
CA GLN A 47 -7.95 -1.70 8.83
C GLN A 47 -7.49 -0.25 8.70
N VAL A 48 -6.60 0.06 7.76
CA VAL A 48 -6.08 1.41 7.55
C VAL A 48 -7.19 2.37 7.12
N THR A 49 -8.10 1.94 6.23
CA THR A 49 -9.26 2.74 5.84
C THR A 49 -10.11 3.11 7.07
N GLY A 50 -10.39 2.15 7.95
CA GLY A 50 -11.11 2.40 9.19
C GLY A 50 -10.40 3.39 10.14
N VAL A 51 -9.07 3.27 10.28
CA VAL A 51 -8.26 4.20 11.08
C VAL A 51 -8.30 5.62 10.49
N MET A 52 -8.15 5.73 9.17
CA MET A 52 -8.11 7.01 8.46
C MET A 52 -9.47 7.72 8.49
N MET A 53 -10.58 6.99 8.31
CA MET A 53 -11.93 7.56 8.44
C MET A 53 -12.21 8.09 9.86
N LYS A 54 -11.81 7.34 10.90
CA LYS A 54 -11.94 7.79 12.29
C LYS A 54 -11.13 9.06 12.56
N SER A 55 -9.93 9.17 11.98
CA SER A 55 -9.11 10.37 12.07
C SER A 55 -9.79 11.58 11.44
N ARG A 56 -10.41 11.41 10.26
CA ARG A 56 -11.13 12.47 9.55
C ARG A 56 -12.35 12.96 10.35
N GLN A 57 -13.13 12.05 10.92
CA GLN A 57 -14.27 12.41 11.76
C GLN A 57 -13.87 13.21 13.00
N ARG A 58 -12.75 12.84 13.65
CA ARG A 58 -12.23 13.60 14.81
C ARG A 58 -11.83 15.03 14.44
N GLN A 59 -11.31 15.25 13.24
CA GLN A 59 -10.94 16.59 12.75
C GLN A 59 -12.17 17.44 12.40
N GLN A 60 -13.28 16.84 11.95
CA GLN A 60 -14.50 17.59 11.60
C GLN A 60 -15.28 18.13 12.81
N GLY A 61 -15.04 17.64 14.03
CA GLY A 61 -15.71 18.10 15.25
C GLY A 61 -15.27 19.48 15.76
N THR A 62 -14.21 20.04 15.19
CA THR A 62 -13.58 21.28 15.65
C THR A 62 -13.31 22.19 14.45
N VAL A 63 -14.29 23.02 14.06
CA VAL A 63 -14.21 23.96 12.92
C VAL A 63 -14.15 23.25 11.56
N SER A 64 -14.79 23.83 10.54
CA SER A 64 -14.77 23.36 9.16
C SER A 64 -13.35 23.38 8.59
N HIS A 65 -12.58 22.31 8.84
CA HIS A 65 -11.27 22.12 8.25
C HIS A 65 -11.40 21.71 6.77
N PRO A 66 -10.50 22.19 5.90
CA PRO A 66 -10.48 21.80 4.50
C PRO A 66 -10.37 20.28 4.34
N ASP A 67 -10.86 19.78 3.21
CA ASP A 67 -11.00 18.36 2.90
C ASP A 67 -9.60 17.68 3.00
N THR A 68 -9.31 17.06 4.15
CA THR A 68 -7.96 16.58 4.44
C THR A 68 -7.63 15.40 3.56
N SER A 69 -6.65 15.57 2.67
CA SER A 69 -6.16 14.52 1.79
C SER A 69 -5.33 13.51 2.59
N GLN A 70 -5.58 12.21 2.36
CA GLN A 70 -5.03 11.12 3.15
C GLN A 70 -4.20 10.19 2.25
N LEU A 71 -2.90 10.13 2.49
CA LEU A 71 -1.96 9.26 1.77
C LEU A 71 -1.71 7.95 2.54
N LEU A 72 -1.75 6.84 1.83
CA LEU A 72 -1.26 5.53 2.29
C LEU A 72 -0.10 5.09 1.40
N LEU A 73 1.10 5.06 1.97
CA LEU A 73 2.29 4.49 1.35
C LEU A 73 2.45 3.03 1.78
N ILE A 74 2.35 2.09 0.84
CA ILE A 74 2.57 0.67 1.08
C ILE A 74 3.94 0.31 0.55
N VAL A 75 4.77 -0.33 1.37
CA VAL A 75 6.11 -0.80 0.98
C VAL A 75 6.16 -2.31 1.14
N SER A 76 6.36 -3.04 0.04
CA SER A 76 6.43 -4.50 0.01
C SER A 76 7.06 -4.95 -1.29
N ASP A 77 7.51 -6.20 -1.38
CA ASP A 77 7.96 -6.81 -2.63
C ASP A 77 6.81 -7.11 -3.63
N GLY A 78 5.56 -6.85 -3.23
CA GLY A 78 4.38 -6.96 -4.09
C GLY A 78 3.92 -8.39 -4.37
N ARG A 79 4.54 -9.42 -3.76
CA ARG A 79 4.21 -10.83 -4.00
C ARG A 79 3.05 -11.29 -3.12
N GLY A 80 2.27 -12.25 -3.64
CA GLY A 80 1.21 -12.91 -2.88
C GLY A 80 0.00 -12.02 -2.54
N LEU A 81 -0.19 -10.88 -3.24
CA LEU A 81 -1.28 -9.96 -2.93
C LEU A 81 -2.66 -10.58 -3.07
N PHE A 82 -2.81 -11.58 -3.96
CA PHE A 82 -4.07 -12.27 -4.21
C PHE A 82 -4.32 -13.49 -3.32
N LEU A 83 -3.53 -13.70 -2.26
CA LEU A 83 -3.74 -14.80 -1.31
C LEU A 83 -5.11 -14.73 -0.61
N GLU A 84 -5.69 -13.54 -0.45
CA GLU A 84 -7.05 -13.33 0.09
C GLU A 84 -8.16 -13.46 -0.97
N GLY A 85 -7.80 -13.74 -2.23
CA GLY A 85 -8.72 -13.79 -3.36
C GLY A 85 -8.76 -12.49 -4.17
N VAL A 86 -8.86 -12.61 -5.49
CA VAL A 86 -8.84 -11.48 -6.43
C VAL A 86 -9.94 -10.47 -6.14
N ASP A 87 -11.17 -10.94 -5.94
CA ASP A 87 -12.32 -10.07 -5.71
C ASP A 87 -12.25 -9.39 -4.34
N THR A 88 -11.77 -10.10 -3.31
CA THR A 88 -11.54 -9.54 -1.97
C THR A 88 -10.57 -8.37 -2.00
N VAL A 89 -9.45 -8.54 -2.72
CA VAL A 89 -8.41 -7.50 -2.86
C VAL A 89 -8.93 -6.32 -3.67
N LYS A 90 -9.57 -6.56 -4.81
CA LYS A 90 -10.16 -5.50 -5.64
C LYS A 90 -11.23 -4.71 -4.87
N ALA A 91 -12.07 -5.38 -4.09
CA ALA A 91 -13.08 -4.73 -3.26
C ALA A 91 -12.43 -3.85 -2.19
N ALA A 92 -11.36 -4.32 -1.53
CA ALA A 92 -10.65 -3.55 -0.52
C ALA A 92 -9.93 -2.32 -1.12
N VAL A 93 -9.31 -2.45 -2.30
CA VAL A 93 -8.73 -1.30 -3.02
C VAL A 93 -9.81 -0.29 -3.41
N ARG A 94 -10.94 -0.77 -3.93
CA ARG A 94 -12.08 0.10 -4.28
C ARG A 94 -12.59 0.86 -3.05
N GLN A 95 -12.76 0.17 -1.92
CA GLN A 95 -13.22 0.78 -0.67
C GLN A 95 -12.26 1.85 -0.15
N ALA A 96 -10.95 1.60 -0.20
CA ALA A 96 -9.95 2.59 0.19
C ALA A 96 -10.01 3.84 -0.70
N ARG A 97 -10.20 3.66 -2.02
CA ARG A 97 -10.37 4.76 -2.97
C ARG A 97 -11.66 5.56 -2.74
N GLU A 98 -12.78 4.87 -2.51
CA GLU A 98 -14.06 5.50 -2.17
C GLU A 98 -13.98 6.33 -0.87
N ALA A 99 -13.16 5.89 0.08
CA ALA A 99 -12.85 6.63 1.30
C ALA A 99 -11.84 7.80 1.09
N LYS A 100 -11.55 8.16 -0.17
CA LYS A 100 -10.60 9.21 -0.58
C LYS A 100 -9.18 8.99 -0.01
N LEU A 101 -8.74 7.74 0.15
CA LEU A 101 -7.32 7.44 0.41
C LEU A 101 -6.57 7.38 -0.92
N PHE A 102 -5.49 8.16 -1.02
CA PHE A 102 -4.54 8.02 -2.10
C PHE A 102 -3.53 6.93 -1.73
N VAL A 103 -3.59 5.80 -2.43
CA VAL A 103 -2.75 4.63 -2.13
C VAL A 103 -1.62 4.55 -3.15
N VAL A 104 -0.38 4.57 -2.66
CA VAL A 104 0.84 4.39 -3.46
C VAL A 104 1.54 3.12 -3.01
N PHE A 105 1.78 2.19 -3.94
CA PHE A 105 2.47 0.94 -3.66
C PHE A 105 3.92 1.00 -4.15
N VAL A 106 4.88 0.97 -3.25
CA VAL A 106 6.30 0.84 -3.56
C VAL A 106 6.67 -0.63 -3.54
N ILE A 107 6.95 -1.15 -4.73
CA ILE A 107 7.40 -2.52 -4.96
C ILE A 107 8.92 -2.56 -4.80
N ILE A 108 9.42 -3.22 -3.76
CA ILE A 108 10.87 -3.43 -3.58
C ILE A 108 11.29 -4.63 -4.42
N ASP A 109 12.09 -4.40 -5.46
CA ASP A 109 12.59 -5.44 -6.35
C ASP A 109 14.12 -5.40 -6.43
N SER A 110 14.79 -6.08 -5.51
CA SER A 110 16.26 -6.13 -5.51
C SER A 110 16.78 -6.80 -6.79
N PRO A 111 17.72 -6.19 -7.54
CA PRO A 111 18.30 -6.78 -8.74
C PRO A 111 19.15 -8.04 -8.44
N THR A 112 19.53 -8.25 -7.19
CA THR A 112 20.20 -9.49 -6.74
C THR A 112 19.21 -10.63 -6.49
N ASN A 113 17.90 -10.34 -6.43
CA ASN A 113 16.88 -11.35 -6.28
C ASN A 113 16.69 -12.10 -7.59
N LYS A 114 16.81 -13.43 -7.57
CA LYS A 114 16.69 -14.26 -8.78
C LYS A 114 15.27 -14.26 -9.36
N ASP A 115 14.28 -13.97 -8.53
CA ASP A 115 12.88 -14.06 -8.89
C ASP A 115 12.23 -12.68 -8.95
N SER A 116 12.69 -11.79 -9.85
CA SER A 116 12.12 -10.43 -9.97
C SER A 116 10.61 -10.48 -10.17
N ILE A 117 9.89 -9.51 -9.58
CA ILE A 117 8.44 -9.37 -9.79
C ILE A 117 8.09 -9.20 -11.28
N LEU A 118 9.01 -8.64 -12.08
CA LEU A 118 8.86 -8.43 -13.52
C LEU A 118 8.77 -9.76 -14.29
N ASP A 119 9.39 -10.82 -13.75
CA ASP A 119 9.47 -12.13 -14.39
C ASP A 119 8.32 -13.06 -13.96
N ILE A 120 7.52 -12.65 -12.99
CA ILE A 120 6.42 -13.48 -12.48
C ILE A 120 5.33 -13.61 -13.55
N ARG A 121 5.07 -14.87 -13.93
CA ARG A 121 4.00 -15.26 -14.85
C ARG A 121 2.89 -15.98 -14.09
N VAL A 122 1.64 -15.64 -14.39
CA VAL A 122 0.46 -16.23 -13.74
C VAL A 122 -0.40 -16.94 -14.78
N PRO A 123 -0.80 -18.20 -14.55
CA PRO A 123 -1.77 -18.89 -15.41
C PRO A 123 -3.19 -18.39 -15.12
N LEU A 124 -3.91 -17.95 -16.15
CA LEU A 124 -5.33 -17.65 -16.12
C LEU A 124 -6.10 -18.80 -16.75
N PHE A 125 -6.81 -19.55 -15.91
CA PHE A 125 -7.64 -20.67 -16.34
C PHE A 125 -8.97 -20.16 -16.90
N LYS A 126 -9.22 -20.46 -18.17
CA LYS A 126 -10.51 -20.20 -18.82
C LYS A 126 -11.48 -21.37 -18.58
N PRO A 127 -12.79 -21.10 -18.49
CA PRO A 127 -13.78 -22.17 -18.36
C PRO A 127 -13.76 -23.10 -19.59
N GLY A 128 -13.90 -24.40 -19.33
CA GLY A 128 -14.01 -25.44 -20.35
C GLY A 128 -12.66 -25.85 -20.97
N ASN A 129 -11.91 -26.74 -20.30
CA ASN A 129 -10.74 -27.52 -20.77
C ASN A 129 -9.71 -26.85 -21.72
N GLN A 130 -9.71 -25.53 -21.84
CA GLN A 130 -8.79 -24.76 -22.66
C GLN A 130 -7.46 -24.62 -21.94
N LEU A 131 -6.38 -24.49 -22.73
CA LEU A 131 -5.05 -24.20 -22.19
C LEU A 131 -5.08 -22.87 -21.42
N PRO A 132 -4.45 -22.81 -20.23
CA PRO A 132 -4.39 -21.59 -19.44
C PRO A 132 -3.61 -20.52 -20.19
N GLU A 133 -4.10 -19.29 -20.13
CA GLU A 133 -3.41 -18.13 -20.70
C GLU A 133 -2.36 -17.65 -19.71
N ILE A 134 -1.10 -17.57 -20.13
CA ILE A 134 -0.01 -17.07 -19.27
C ILE A 134 0.07 -15.56 -19.40
N ARG A 135 -0.10 -14.82 -18.31
CA ARG A 135 0.03 -13.35 -18.27
C ARG A 135 1.12 -12.89 -17.31
N SER A 136 1.57 -11.65 -17.48
CA SER A 136 2.43 -11.03 -16.45
C SER A 136 1.62 -10.81 -15.17
N TYR A 137 2.24 -11.05 -14.02
CA TYR A 137 1.64 -10.72 -12.73
C TYR A 137 1.25 -9.24 -12.63
N LEU A 138 2.08 -8.36 -13.20
CA LEU A 138 1.86 -6.92 -13.17
C LEU A 138 0.65 -6.48 -14.00
N ASP A 139 0.25 -7.24 -15.03
CA ASP A 139 -0.96 -6.94 -15.82
C ASP A 139 -2.24 -6.99 -14.96
N SER A 140 -2.19 -7.74 -13.85
CA SER A 140 -3.31 -7.89 -12.92
C SER A 140 -3.07 -7.16 -11.60
N PHE A 141 -2.01 -6.37 -11.47
CA PHE A 141 -1.64 -5.74 -10.20
C PHE A 141 -2.80 -4.85 -9.67
N PRO A 142 -3.18 -4.97 -8.39
CA PRO A 142 -4.46 -4.42 -7.93
C PRO A 142 -4.42 -2.91 -7.66
N PHE A 143 -3.23 -2.31 -7.61
CA PHE A 143 -3.05 -0.89 -7.31
C PHE A 143 -2.78 -0.10 -8.59
N PRO A 144 -3.51 0.99 -8.85
CA PRO A 144 -3.29 1.82 -10.05
C PRO A 144 -2.01 2.66 -9.98
N PHE A 145 -1.57 3.03 -8.76
CA PHE A 145 -0.36 3.79 -8.53
C PHE A 145 0.66 2.92 -7.81
N TYR A 146 1.68 2.49 -8.54
CA TYR A 146 2.79 1.74 -7.97
C TYR A 146 4.11 2.14 -8.63
N VAL A 147 5.20 1.93 -7.89
CA VAL A 147 6.56 2.17 -8.37
C VAL A 147 7.40 0.93 -8.10
N ILE A 148 8.15 0.48 -9.10
CA ILE A 148 9.11 -0.61 -8.95
C ILE A 148 10.47 0.00 -8.61
N LEU A 149 10.93 -0.26 -7.40
CA LEU A 149 12.17 0.26 -6.87
C LEU A 149 13.24 -0.83 -6.87
N ARG A 150 14.23 -0.68 -7.75
CA ARG A 150 15.38 -1.58 -7.85
C ARG A 150 16.58 -1.15 -7.02
N ASP A 151 16.69 0.14 -6.71
CA ASP A 151 17.73 0.68 -5.84
C ASP A 151 17.09 1.35 -4.62
N ILE A 152 17.37 0.82 -3.43
CA ILE A 152 16.82 1.37 -2.19
C ILE A 152 17.30 2.82 -1.93
N ASN A 153 18.48 3.17 -2.45
CA ASN A 153 19.04 4.51 -2.26
C ASN A 153 18.28 5.57 -3.08
N SER A 154 17.54 5.17 -4.11
CA SER A 154 16.70 6.08 -4.89
C SER A 154 15.28 6.23 -4.31
N LEU A 155 14.92 5.48 -3.25
CA LEU A 155 13.61 5.58 -2.60
C LEU A 155 13.26 7.01 -2.16
N PRO A 156 14.14 7.75 -1.45
CA PRO A 156 13.79 9.08 -0.95
C PRO A 156 13.49 10.05 -2.10
N HIS A 157 14.28 9.98 -3.19
CA HIS A 157 14.07 10.81 -4.38
C HIS A 157 12.77 10.43 -5.09
N THR A 158 12.56 9.13 -5.34
CA THR A 158 11.37 8.60 -6.03
C THR A 158 10.09 8.94 -5.27
N LEU A 159 10.10 8.80 -3.94
CA LEU A 159 8.98 9.16 -3.10
C LEU A 159 8.75 10.68 -3.10
N SER A 160 9.81 11.48 -3.06
CA SER A 160 9.71 12.95 -3.11
C SER A 160 9.05 13.41 -4.42
N ASP A 161 9.43 12.83 -5.55
CA ASP A 161 8.82 13.13 -6.85
C ASP A 161 7.36 12.71 -6.91
N ALA A 162 7.04 11.49 -6.44
CA ALA A 162 5.66 11.00 -6.40
C ALA A 162 4.77 11.85 -5.48
N LEU A 163 5.29 12.27 -4.33
CA LEU A 163 4.62 13.19 -3.43
C LEU A 163 4.41 14.55 -4.08
N ARG A 164 5.42 15.09 -4.77
CA ARG A 164 5.31 16.37 -5.48
C ARG A 164 4.22 16.32 -6.55
N GLN A 165 4.21 15.28 -7.39
CA GLN A 165 3.17 15.06 -8.38
C GLN A 165 1.78 14.94 -7.75
N TRP A 166 1.68 14.25 -6.61
CA TRP A 166 0.43 14.16 -5.86
C TRP A 166 -0.04 15.52 -5.34
N PHE A 167 0.86 16.30 -4.73
CA PHE A 167 0.54 17.64 -4.26
C PHE A 167 0.04 18.51 -5.42
N GLU A 168 0.70 18.47 -6.58
CA GLU A 168 0.28 19.19 -7.79
C GLU A 168 -1.12 18.76 -8.27
N LEU A 169 -1.43 17.46 -8.27
CA LEU A 169 -2.75 16.95 -8.66
C LEU A 169 -3.86 17.38 -7.69
N VAL A 170 -3.59 17.36 -6.38
CA VAL A 170 -4.58 17.74 -5.36
C VAL A 170 -4.82 19.24 -5.37
N THR A 171 -3.76 20.06 -5.47
CA THR A 171 -3.91 21.52 -5.48
C THR A 171 -4.46 22.06 -6.79
N ALA A 172 -4.18 21.41 -7.94
CA ALA A 172 -4.76 21.78 -9.22
C ALA A 172 -6.24 21.41 -9.34
N ALA A 173 -6.72 20.41 -8.59
CA ALA A 173 -8.14 20.05 -8.54
C ALA A 173 -8.98 21.04 -7.69
N ASP A 174 -8.33 21.84 -6.84
CA ASP A 174 -8.93 22.85 -5.97
C ASP A 174 -8.84 24.29 -6.55
N ALA A 175 -8.30 24.46 -7.77
CA ALA A 175 -8.15 25.74 -8.48
C ALA A 175 -9.12 25.86 -9.67
#